data_AF-A0A517RAM2-F1
#
_entry.id   AF-A0A517RAM2-F1
#
_cell.length_a   1.000
_cell.length_b   1.000
_cell.length_c   1.000
_cell.angle_alpha   90.00
_cell.angle_beta   90.00
_cell.angle_gamma   90.00
#
_symmetry.space_group_name_H-M   'P 1'
#
loop_
_entity.id
_entity.type
_entity.pdbx_description
1 polymer ?
#
loop_
_entity_poly.entity_id
_entity_poly.type
_entity_poly.pdbx_seq_one_letter_code
_entity_poly.pdbx_strand_id
1 'polypeptide(L)'
;MSGPEVHIESYFSIETDLAQSFREWSEFVKGEGYCVELQSDDGGLVLINLIQTDEERPLILVKSDHEGELFQRALGLTTYLLAGHSDCVMVHRRV
;
A
#
# COMPACT_ATOMS: atom_id res chain seq x y z
N MET A 1 -5.13 -12.76 15.85
CA MET A 1 -6.01 -11.85 15.09
C MET A 1 -5.27 -11.54 13.81
N SER A 2 -5.92 -11.62 12.64
CA SER A 2 -5.33 -11.11 11.40
C SER A 2 -5.19 -9.59 11.54
N GLY A 3 -4.03 -9.03 11.20
CA GLY A 3 -3.83 -7.59 11.22
C GLY A 3 -4.65 -6.87 10.14
N PRO A 4 -4.55 -5.54 10.04
CA PRO A 4 -5.40 -4.76 9.14
C PRO A 4 -5.08 -5.04 7.68
N GLU A 5 -6.14 -5.07 6.86
CA GLU A 5 -6.08 -5.22 5.41
C GLU A 5 -6.95 -4.16 4.74
N VAL A 6 -6.36 -3.37 3.84
CA VAL A 6 -7.03 -2.29 3.11
C VAL A 6 -6.78 -2.42 1.62
N HIS A 7 -7.85 -2.38 0.84
CA HIS A 7 -7.84 -2.42 -0.62
C HIS A 7 -8.07 -1.02 -1.14
N ILE A 8 -7.23 -0.59 -2.09
CA ILE A 8 -7.31 0.72 -2.72
C ILE A 8 -7.49 0.52 -4.21
N GLU A 9 -8.65 0.92 -4.73
CA GLU A 9 -8.91 0.96 -6.16
C GLU A 9 -8.61 2.37 -6.68
N SER A 10 -7.96 2.45 -7.83
CA SER A 10 -7.54 3.72 -8.44
C SER A 10 -7.91 3.71 -9.93
N TYR A 11 -8.74 4.67 -10.33
CA TYR A 11 -9.31 4.74 -11.67
C TYR A 11 -8.45 5.67 -12.55
N PHE A 12 -7.96 5.14 -13.68
CA PHE A 12 -7.06 5.80 -14.64
C PHE A 12 -5.62 6.06 -14.16
N SER A 13 -5.05 5.16 -13.35
CA SER A 13 -3.68 5.38 -12.86
C SER A 13 -2.65 5.37 -13.99
N ILE A 14 -1.92 6.47 -14.13
CA ILE A 14 -0.58 6.45 -14.70
C ILE A 14 0.29 5.52 -13.84
N GLU A 15 1.25 4.85 -14.45
CA GLU A 15 2.23 4.02 -13.75
C GLU A 15 2.85 4.80 -12.57
N THR A 16 2.57 4.36 -11.33
CA THR A 16 3.03 4.99 -10.09
C THR A 16 4.04 4.07 -9.41
N ASP A 17 5.28 4.53 -9.26
CA ASP A 17 6.32 3.79 -8.53
C ASP A 17 6.23 4.09 -7.03
N LEU A 18 5.46 3.26 -6.32
CA LEU A 18 5.33 3.34 -4.87
C LEU A 18 6.66 3.04 -4.20
N ALA A 19 7.38 2.01 -4.63
CA ALA A 19 8.66 1.62 -4.04
C ALA A 19 9.68 2.75 -4.06
N GLN A 20 9.76 3.52 -5.14
CA GLN A 20 10.61 4.70 -5.21
C GLN A 20 10.25 5.76 -4.17
N SER A 21 8.95 5.96 -3.90
CA SER A 21 8.46 6.93 -2.90
C SER A 21 8.74 6.51 -1.46
N PHE A 22 8.82 5.21 -1.19
CA PHE A 22 9.14 4.66 0.14
C PHE A 22 10.63 4.45 0.37
N ARG A 23 11.48 4.52 -0.66
CA ARG A 23 12.90 4.17 -0.60
C ARG A 23 13.72 4.97 0.42
N GLU A 24 13.28 6.17 0.78
CA GLU A 24 13.93 7.03 1.76
C GLU A 24 13.49 6.76 3.21
N TRP A 25 12.50 5.90 3.42
CA TRP A 25 12.03 5.58 4.77
C TRP A 25 13.03 4.65 5.45
N SER A 26 13.31 4.91 6.73
CA SER A 26 14.13 4.03 7.57
C SER A 26 13.58 2.60 7.64
N GLU A 27 12.26 2.47 7.57
CA GLU A 27 11.52 1.22 7.65
C GLU A 27 11.51 0.47 6.30
N PHE A 28 12.04 1.04 5.21
CA PHE A 28 12.03 0.40 3.90
C PHE A 28 13.01 -0.78 3.85
N VAL A 29 12.48 -1.98 3.59
CA VAL A 29 13.27 -3.20 3.44
C VAL A 29 13.59 -3.45 1.98
N LYS A 30 12.55 -3.52 1.14
CA LYS A 30 12.67 -3.79 -0.30
C LYS A 30 11.39 -3.43 -1.04
N GLY A 31 11.49 -3.30 -2.36
CA GLY A 31 10.33 -3.04 -3.23
C GLY A 31 10.73 -2.68 -4.65
N GLU A 32 9.77 -2.82 -5.55
CA GLU A 32 9.84 -2.44 -6.96
C GLU A 32 8.44 -2.07 -7.47
N GLY A 33 8.31 -0.92 -8.15
CA GLY A 33 7.04 -0.44 -8.68
C GLY A 33 5.96 -0.33 -7.60
N TYR A 34 4.88 -1.09 -7.74
CA TYR A 34 3.76 -1.10 -6.78
C TYR A 34 3.96 -2.02 -5.57
N CYS A 35 5.09 -2.73 -5.49
CA CYS A 35 5.37 -3.69 -4.42
C CYS A 35 6.34 -3.08 -3.41
N VAL A 36 5.96 -3.03 -2.13
CA VAL A 36 6.76 -2.46 -1.04
C VAL A 36 6.67 -3.34 0.20
N GLU A 37 7.80 -3.57 0.84
CA GLU A 37 7.92 -4.20 2.15
C GLU A 37 8.58 -3.21 3.11
N LEU A 38 7.86 -2.90 4.19
CA LEU A 38 8.34 -2.05 5.28
C LEU A 38 8.38 -2.84 6.58
N GLN A 39 9.39 -2.60 7.40
CA GLN A 39 9.52 -3.20 8.71
C GLN A 39 9.96 -2.16 9.74
N SER A 40 9.21 -2.05 10.85
CA SER A 40 9.62 -1.24 12.00
C SER A 40 10.63 -1.97 12.88
N ASP A 41 11.38 -1.22 13.68
CA ASP A 41 12.42 -1.75 14.58
C ASP A 41 11.89 -2.75 15.62
N ASP A 42 10.61 -2.64 15.99
CA ASP A 42 9.92 -3.54 16.91
C ASP A 42 9.37 -4.82 16.24
N GLY A 43 9.63 -4.99 14.94
CA GLY A 43 9.29 -6.18 14.17
C GLY A 43 7.97 -6.08 13.38
N GLY A 44 7.28 -4.95 13.44
CA GLY A 44 6.06 -4.70 12.68
C GLY A 44 6.25 -4.75 11.17
N LEU A 45 5.42 -5.52 10.47
CA LEU A 45 5.52 -5.70 9.02
C LEU A 45 4.36 -5.01 8.30
N VAL A 46 4.65 -4.20 7.29
CA VAL A 46 3.68 -3.64 6.35
C VAL A 46 4.04 -4.05 4.93
N LEU A 47 3.05 -4.57 4.19
CA LEU A 47 3.20 -5.01 2.82
C LEU A 47 2.21 -4.25 1.93
N ILE A 48 2.73 -3.64 0.88
CA ILE A 48 1.96 -2.97 -0.18
C ILE A 48 2.18 -3.76 -1.47
N ASN A 49 1.11 -4.18 -2.14
CA ASN A 49 1.21 -4.96 -3.38
C ASN A 49 0.11 -4.60 -4.37
N LEU A 50 0.45 -4.59 -5.65
CA LEU A 50 -0.55 -4.65 -6.71
C LEU A 50 -1.12 -6.07 -6.80
N ILE A 51 -2.44 -6.19 -6.71
CA ILE A 51 -3.16 -7.44 -6.92
C ILE A 51 -3.93 -7.30 -8.23
N GLN A 52 -3.70 -8.26 -9.12
CA GLN A 52 -4.53 -8.48 -10.31
C GLN A 52 -5.32 -9.76 -10.08
N THR A 53 -6.64 -9.69 -10.21
CA THR A 53 -7.51 -10.86 -10.27
C THR A 53 -8.06 -10.97 -11.69
N ASP A 54 -8.38 -12.18 -12.14
CA ASP A 54 -8.77 -12.43 -13.53
C ASP A 54 -10.11 -11.75 -13.92
N GLU A 55 -10.93 -11.37 -12.93
CA GLU A 55 -12.28 -10.83 -13.14
C GLU A 55 -12.45 -9.38 -12.63
N GLU A 56 -11.50 -8.85 -11.86
CA GLU A 56 -11.59 -7.50 -11.29
C GLU A 56 -10.47 -6.58 -11.77
N ARG A 57 -10.67 -5.29 -11.53
CA ARG A 57 -9.64 -4.28 -11.84
C ARG A 57 -8.45 -4.45 -10.90
N PRO A 58 -7.22 -4.15 -11.36
CA PRO A 58 -6.07 -4.14 -10.48
C PRO A 58 -6.29 -3.22 -9.28
N LEU A 59 -5.92 -3.66 -8.08
CA LEU A 59 -6.03 -2.89 -6.85
C LEU A 59 -4.72 -2.93 -6.06
N ILE A 60 -4.51 -1.93 -5.22
CA ILE A 60 -3.39 -1.92 -4.28
C ILE A 60 -3.86 -2.45 -2.93
N LEU A 61 -3.19 -3.50 -2.47
CA LEU A 61 -3.38 -4.07 -1.14
C LEU A 61 -2.35 -3.48 -0.18
N VAL A 62 -2.80 -2.85 0.90
CA VAL A 62 -1.97 -2.48 2.05
C VAL A 62 -2.37 -3.36 3.23
N LYS A 63 -1.46 -4.18 3.72
CA LYS A 63 -1.70 -5.08 4.86
C LYS A 63 -0.61 -4.99 5.91
N SER A 64 -0.94 -5.28 7.16
CA SER A 64 0.02 -5.38 8.24
C SER A 64 -0.32 -6.52 9.20
N ASP A 65 0.64 -6.92 10.03
CA ASP A 65 0.43 -7.86 11.14
C ASP A 65 -0.26 -7.20 12.35
N HIS A 66 -0.21 -5.87 12.47
CA HIS A 66 -0.92 -5.12 13.50
C HIS A 66 -1.31 -3.71 13.06
N GLU A 67 -2.27 -3.11 13.78
CA GLU A 67 -2.71 -1.73 13.52
C GLU A 67 -1.79 -0.76 14.29
N GLY A 68 -0.75 -0.26 13.60
CA GLY A 68 0.29 0.60 14.17
C GLY A 68 0.62 1.84 13.34
N GLU A 69 1.52 2.70 13.83
CA GLU A 69 1.89 3.97 13.18
C GLU A 69 2.46 3.75 11.77
N LEU A 70 3.33 2.75 11.59
CA LEU A 70 3.91 2.41 10.30
C LEU A 70 2.82 2.08 9.27
N PHE A 71 1.82 1.29 9.66
CA PHE A 71 0.69 0.96 8.81
C PHE A 71 -0.13 2.20 8.43
N GLN A 72 -0.46 3.06 9.40
CA GLN A 72 -1.24 4.28 9.15
C GLN A 72 -0.51 5.24 8.21
N ARG A 73 0.79 5.44 8.42
CA ARG A 73 1.64 6.27 7.57
C ARG A 73 1.74 5.70 6.15
N ALA A 74 1.99 4.40 6.03
CA ALA A 74 2.11 3.73 4.74
C ALA A 74 0.80 3.78 3.95
N LEU A 75 -0.34 3.53 4.61
CA LEU A 75 -1.67 3.65 4.02
C LEU A 75 -1.94 5.09 3.54
N GLY A 76 -1.63 6.08 4.38
CA GLY A 76 -1.82 7.49 4.05
C GLY A 76 -1.02 7.93 2.82
N LEU A 77 0.28 7.64 2.79
CA LEU A 77 1.13 8.00 1.65
C LEU A 77 0.71 7.26 0.37
N THR A 78 0.42 5.96 0.46
CA THR A 78 -0.05 5.17 -0.69
C THR A 78 -1.33 5.76 -1.27
N THR A 79 -2.31 6.07 -0.44
CA THR A 79 -3.58 6.67 -0.87
C THR A 79 -3.35 8.04 -1.52
N TYR A 80 -2.48 8.88 -0.94
CA TYR A 80 -2.14 10.18 -1.48
C TYR A 80 -1.49 10.10 -2.87
N LEU A 81 -0.50 9.22 -3.04
CA LEU A 81 0.21 9.03 -4.31
C LEU A 81 -0.74 8.54 -5.41
N LEU A 82 -1.59 7.55 -5.10
CA LEU A 82 -2.58 7.05 -6.03
C LEU A 82 -3.61 8.12 -6.41
N ALA A 83 -4.07 8.92 -5.45
CA ALA A 83 -4.98 10.03 -5.69
C ALA A 83 -4.37 11.14 -6.56
N GLY A 84 -3.06 11.35 -6.48
CA GLY A 84 -2.35 12.30 -7.35
C GLY A 84 -2.36 11.92 -8.83
N HIS A 85 -2.63 10.65 -9.14
CA HIS A 85 -2.61 10.10 -10.49
C HIS A 85 -3.94 9.46 -10.90
N SER A 86 -5.04 9.77 -10.20
CA SER A 86 -6.36 9.19 -10.47
C SER A 86 -7.49 10.17 -10.22
N ASP A 87 -8.52 10.11 -11.05
CA ASP A 87 -9.73 10.92 -10.88
C ASP A 87 -10.60 10.41 -9.71
N CYS A 88 -10.47 9.13 -9.37
CA CYS A 88 -11.21 8.49 -8.30
C CYS A 88 -10.33 7.46 -7.58
N VAL A 89 -10.34 7.50 -6.25
CA VAL A 89 -9.73 6.51 -5.37
C VAL A 89 -10.80 6.01 -4.41
N MET A 90 -10.99 4.69 -4.38
CA MET A 90 -11.92 4.03 -3.47
C MET A 90 -11.11 3.19 -2.48
N VAL A 91 -11.43 3.32 -1.19
CA VAL A 91 -10.71 2.63 -0.11
C VAL A 91 -11.68 1.73 0.64
N HIS A 92 -11.36 0.45 0.69
CA HIS A 92 -12.17 -0.59 1.33
C HIS A 92 -11.36 -1.26 2.45
N ARG A 93 -11.91 -1.30 3.66
CA ARG A 93 -11.35 -2.12 4.74
C ARG A 93 -11.92 -3.53 4.61
N ARG A 94 -11.05 -4.54 4.59
CA ARG A 94 -11.47 -5.95 4.72
C ARG A 94 -11.40 -6.35 6.19
N VAL A 95 -12.45 -7.01 6.67
CA VAL A 95 -12.55 -7.56 8.04
C VAL A 95 -12.37 -9.06 7.98
#